data_AF-A0A094KTA4-F1
#
_entry.id   AF-A0A094KTA4-F1
#
_cell.length_a   1.000
_cell.length_b   1.000
_cell.length_c   1.000
_cell.angle_alpha   90.00
_cell.angle_beta   90.00
_cell.angle_gamma   90.00
#
_symmetry.space_group_name_H-M   'P 1'
#
loop_
_entity.id
_entity.type
_entity.pdbx_description
1 polymer ?
#
loop_
_entity_poly.entity_id
_entity_poly.type
_entity_poly.pdbx_seq_one_letter_code
_entity_poly.pdbx_strand_id
1 'polypeptide(L)'
;RLCHWVLLKLLNCFFLNLQLHQGQVEMVLKATKMADVPLVFLSTHKSQLDGLLLSFLLFSQGLGVPRVMVGNQLCSPRLRALLSHLGGIFLPLRMEQRPSEQDEELLRAVLATYIEELLRSHQPLLIFLEEPPIPMCLSASAREWLTLVSRAVQDGSVPDVLLVPSPTSSWSPSASPTTCSPVVCTSKECLGSCLWAACRALRQNFGCARVDFGQPFSFQEFAAKNFIRKSCSEEPPEELMLLPTILGTCLEGKKGEIWSPGTTTTTNVEAEEEMLVTKLGLHCLSEFIPNHLFILLFLQGVFFSRLMLDFSWLLEEILLRRHDVCFSGQLRVLVQHSVTLLKSHLTFYSVTNIGDILVVPKDSAEALRELNHYSAAILPVFASEAVGACAIHALLVEVLPFLRESVRPSDIVLSQDELHRKILELLRLLPPNLLGFQPCQPLDCRSQDIMDKLLQCGLLEYEE
;
A
#
# COMPACT_ATOMS: atom_id res chain seq x y z
N ARG A 1 -12.42 30.01 -0.61
CA ARG A 1 -12.29 30.39 0.82
C ARG A 1 -13.40 29.79 1.69
N LEU A 2 -14.69 30.01 1.38
CA LEU A 2 -15.80 29.41 2.14
C LEU A 2 -15.77 27.86 2.11
N CYS A 3 -15.60 27.25 0.93
CA CYS A 3 -15.53 25.79 0.81
C CYS A 3 -14.39 25.16 1.61
N HIS A 4 -13.23 25.83 1.67
CA HIS A 4 -12.08 25.39 2.47
C HIS A 4 -12.41 25.38 3.98
N TRP A 5 -13.06 26.44 4.48
CA TRP A 5 -13.49 26.52 5.87
C TRP A 5 -14.55 25.47 6.22
N VAL A 6 -15.54 25.27 5.35
CA VAL A 6 -16.58 24.25 5.54
C VAL A 6 -15.95 22.85 5.55
N LEU A 7 -15.03 22.58 4.63
CA LEU A 7 -14.39 21.27 4.51
C LEU A 7 -13.45 20.97 5.69
N LEU A 8 -12.72 21.98 6.19
CA LEU A 8 -11.95 21.86 7.44
C LEU A 8 -12.87 21.55 8.63
N LYS A 9 -14.02 22.22 8.72
CA LYS A 9 -15.01 21.94 9.77
C LYS A 9 -15.58 20.52 9.65
N LEU A 10 -15.86 20.05 8.43
CA LEU A 10 -16.30 18.68 8.20
C LEU A 10 -15.24 17.66 8.59
N LEU A 11 -13.98 17.87 8.21
CA LEU A 11 -12.88 16.97 8.57
C LEU A 11 -12.62 16.93 10.08
N ASN A 12 -12.74 18.07 10.77
CA ASN A 12 -12.68 18.10 12.24
C ASN A 12 -13.88 17.41 12.92
N CYS A 13 -14.97 17.14 12.19
CA CYS A 13 -16.04 16.28 12.69
C CYS A 13 -15.74 14.79 12.44
N PHE A 14 -15.03 14.45 11.37
CA PHE A 14 -14.69 13.08 11.05
C PHE A 14 -13.48 12.57 11.85
N PHE A 15 -12.39 13.34 11.89
CA PHE A 15 -11.11 12.92 12.45
C PHE A 15 -10.81 13.63 13.78
N LEU A 16 -10.30 12.88 14.75
CA LEU A 16 -9.80 13.40 16.03
C LEU A 16 -8.51 14.21 15.84
N ASN A 17 -7.65 13.76 14.93
CA ASN A 17 -6.41 14.44 14.59
C ASN A 17 -6.03 14.12 13.14
N LEU A 18 -5.52 15.12 12.43
CA LEU A 18 -4.94 14.95 11.11
C LEU A 18 -3.47 15.35 11.15
N GLN A 19 -2.58 14.37 10.97
CA GLN A 19 -1.14 14.59 10.97
C GLN A 19 -0.62 14.67 9.55
N LEU A 20 0.12 15.74 9.27
CA LEU A 20 0.75 16.00 7.98
C LEU A 20 2.19 16.41 8.24
N HIS A 21 3.14 15.71 7.63
CA HIS A 21 4.55 16.06 7.79
C HIS A 21 4.90 17.25 6.88
N GLN A 22 5.08 18.44 7.49
CA GLN A 22 5.32 19.67 6.73
C GLN A 22 6.55 19.59 5.81
N GLY A 23 7.63 18.95 6.24
CA GLY A 23 8.83 18.80 5.41
C GLY A 23 8.60 17.99 4.13
N GLN A 24 7.65 17.06 4.13
CA GLN A 24 7.30 16.28 2.94
C GLN A 24 6.46 17.12 1.97
N VAL A 25 5.53 17.92 2.48
CA VAL A 25 4.76 18.87 1.66
C VAL A 25 5.67 19.90 1.01
N GLU A 26 6.62 20.44 1.77
CA GLU A 26 7.60 21.40 1.24
C GLU A 26 8.51 20.78 0.17
N MET A 27 8.86 19.51 0.31
CA MET A 27 9.59 18.75 -0.71
C MET A 27 8.81 18.68 -2.02
N VAL A 28 7.52 18.30 -1.95
CA VAL A 28 6.64 18.23 -3.12
C VAL A 28 6.50 19.62 -3.76
N LEU A 29 6.24 20.66 -2.97
CA LEU A 29 6.12 22.04 -3.45
C LEU A 29 7.40 22.56 -4.12
N LYS A 30 8.57 22.19 -3.61
CA LYS A 30 9.87 22.53 -4.24
C LYS A 30 10.03 21.81 -5.57
N ALA A 31 9.71 20.51 -5.64
CA ALA A 31 9.78 19.73 -6.88
C ALA A 31 8.87 20.32 -7.97
N THR A 32 7.63 20.70 -7.61
CA THR A 32 6.69 21.34 -8.55
C THR A 32 7.24 22.64 -9.12
N LYS A 33 7.88 23.48 -8.29
CA LYS A 33 8.44 24.76 -8.73
C LYS A 33 9.68 24.63 -9.59
N MET A 34 10.46 23.56 -9.41
CA MET A 34 11.72 23.34 -10.11
C MET A 34 11.53 22.71 -11.49
N ALA A 35 10.64 21.72 -11.59
CA ALA A 35 10.51 20.92 -12.80
C ALA A 35 9.48 21.50 -13.79
N ASP A 36 8.49 22.28 -13.32
CA ASP A 36 7.38 22.80 -14.15
C ASP A 36 6.71 21.71 -15.01
N VAL A 37 6.44 20.55 -14.40
CA VAL A 37 5.78 19.39 -15.02
C VAL A 37 4.53 18.98 -14.23
N PRO A 38 3.55 18.30 -14.86
CA PRO A 38 2.36 17.82 -14.16
C PRO A 38 2.69 16.83 -13.05
N LEU A 39 1.84 16.84 -12.01
CA LEU A 39 1.93 15.98 -10.83
C LEU A 39 0.92 14.85 -10.91
N VAL A 40 1.38 13.62 -10.67
CA VAL A 40 0.50 12.46 -10.48
C VAL A 40 0.79 11.84 -9.11
N PHE A 41 -0.20 11.87 -8.24
CA PHE A 41 -0.18 11.24 -6.93
C PHE A 41 -0.60 9.77 -7.05
N LEU A 42 0.18 8.89 -6.45
CA LEU A 42 -0.05 7.45 -6.44
C LEU A 42 -0.34 7.03 -4.99
N SER A 43 -1.52 6.49 -4.72
CA SER A 43 -1.97 6.19 -3.35
C SER A 43 -2.55 4.78 -3.22
N THR A 44 -2.49 4.20 -2.01
CA THR A 44 -3.32 3.05 -1.66
C THR A 44 -4.76 3.48 -1.38
N HIS A 45 -5.77 2.66 -1.71
CA HIS A 45 -7.19 2.94 -1.44
C HIS A 45 -7.68 2.07 -0.28
N LYS A 46 -7.55 2.58 0.95
CA LYS A 46 -7.96 1.87 2.17
C LYS A 46 -9.41 2.23 2.55
N SER A 47 -9.86 3.41 2.19
CA SER A 47 -11.21 3.91 2.46
C SER A 47 -11.73 4.77 1.30
N GLN A 48 -13.05 4.77 1.12
CA GLN A 48 -13.73 5.66 0.16
C GLN A 48 -13.53 7.15 0.49
N LEU A 49 -13.17 7.46 1.74
CA LEU A 49 -12.87 8.84 2.16
C LEU A 49 -11.46 9.29 1.79
N ASP A 50 -10.56 8.38 1.39
CA ASP A 50 -9.16 8.69 1.11
C ASP A 50 -9.04 9.70 -0.03
N GLY A 51 -9.86 9.54 -1.08
CA GLY A 51 -9.89 10.48 -2.21
C GLY A 51 -10.33 11.89 -1.78
N LEU A 52 -11.37 11.99 -0.94
CA LEU A 52 -11.84 13.29 -0.44
C LEU A 52 -10.83 13.94 0.52
N LEU A 53 -10.21 13.12 1.38
CA LEU A 53 -9.20 13.56 2.33
C LEU A 53 -7.99 14.13 1.60
N LEU A 54 -7.44 13.36 0.67
CA LEU A 54 -6.25 13.76 -0.09
C LEU A 54 -6.55 14.96 -0.99
N SER A 55 -7.74 15.01 -1.62
CA SER A 55 -8.18 16.18 -2.39
C SER A 55 -8.23 17.45 -1.54
N PHE A 56 -8.73 17.36 -0.31
CA PHE A 56 -8.72 18.51 0.60
C PHE A 56 -7.31 18.91 1.00
N LEU A 57 -6.46 17.95 1.36
CA LEU A 57 -5.11 18.22 1.82
C LEU A 57 -4.30 18.91 0.73
N LEU A 58 -4.28 18.36 -0.47
CA LEU A 58 -3.59 18.96 -1.61
C LEU A 58 -4.11 20.37 -1.92
N PHE A 59 -5.44 20.56 -1.86
CA PHE A 59 -6.02 21.88 -2.03
C PHE A 59 -5.63 22.87 -0.92
N SER A 60 -5.56 22.42 0.33
CA SER A 60 -5.17 23.24 1.49
C SER A 60 -3.72 23.70 1.43
N GLN A 61 -2.83 22.86 0.89
CA GLN A 61 -1.40 23.14 0.74
C GLN A 61 -1.08 23.94 -0.52
N GLY A 62 -2.08 24.25 -1.36
CA GLY A 62 -1.89 25.01 -2.60
C GLY A 62 -1.37 24.18 -3.78
N LEU A 63 -1.40 22.85 -3.68
CA LEU A 63 -1.02 21.92 -4.76
C LEU A 63 -2.14 21.73 -5.79
N GLY A 64 -3.31 22.33 -5.59
CA GLY A 64 -4.48 22.21 -6.47
C GLY A 64 -5.44 21.12 -6.02
N VAL A 65 -6.56 21.00 -6.74
CA VAL A 65 -7.55 19.94 -6.50
C VAL A 65 -7.20 18.76 -7.40
N PRO A 66 -6.77 17.61 -6.85
CA PRO A 66 -6.46 16.44 -7.65
C PRO A 66 -7.72 15.91 -8.31
N ARG A 67 -7.55 15.44 -9.54
CA ARG A 67 -8.58 14.69 -10.25
C ARG A 67 -8.53 13.25 -9.79
N VAL A 68 -9.64 12.75 -9.24
CA VAL A 68 -9.72 11.43 -8.61
C VAL A 68 -10.77 10.60 -9.32
N MET A 69 -10.45 9.37 -9.74
CA MET A 69 -11.47 8.46 -10.24
C MET A 69 -12.40 8.05 -9.09
N VAL A 70 -13.69 8.33 -9.23
CA VAL A 70 -14.72 7.86 -8.30
C VAL A 70 -15.39 6.66 -8.95
N GLY A 71 -15.24 5.49 -8.33
CA GLY A 71 -15.80 4.24 -8.82
C GLY A 71 -17.30 4.32 -9.09
N ASN A 72 -17.83 3.32 -9.81
CA ASN A 72 -19.19 3.31 -10.37
C ASN A 72 -20.34 3.18 -9.35
N GLN A 73 -20.14 3.67 -8.12
CA GLN A 73 -21.14 3.66 -7.07
C GLN A 73 -22.36 4.49 -7.49
N LEU A 74 -23.55 4.05 -7.05
CA LEU A 74 -24.83 4.73 -7.26
C LEU A 74 -24.87 6.08 -6.53
N CYS A 75 -24.13 7.07 -7.02
CA CYS A 75 -24.17 8.44 -6.55
C CYS A 75 -25.41 9.12 -7.13
N SER A 76 -26.17 9.82 -6.29
CA SER A 76 -27.23 10.71 -6.79
C SER A 76 -26.63 11.75 -7.76
N PRO A 77 -27.37 12.20 -8.80
CA PRO A 77 -26.82 13.13 -9.81
C PRO A 77 -26.33 14.45 -9.21
N ARG A 78 -26.95 14.90 -8.10
CA ARG A 78 -26.51 16.09 -7.36
C ARG A 78 -25.19 15.86 -6.63
N LEU A 79 -25.00 14.68 -6.02
CA LEU A 79 -23.74 14.31 -5.39
C LEU A 79 -22.64 14.14 -6.44
N ARG A 80 -22.95 13.53 -7.59
CA ARG A 80 -22.02 13.42 -8.73
C ARG A 80 -21.56 14.79 -9.22
N ALA A 81 -22.48 15.75 -9.37
CA ALA A 81 -22.14 17.13 -9.74
C ALA A 81 -21.27 17.82 -8.68
N LEU A 82 -21.59 17.64 -7.39
CA LEU A 82 -20.77 18.20 -6.31
C LEU A 82 -19.35 17.61 -6.31
N LEU A 83 -19.25 16.29 -6.41
CA LEU A 83 -17.98 15.59 -6.42
C LEU A 83 -17.17 15.91 -7.67
N SER A 84 -17.79 16.13 -8.83
CA SER A 84 -17.08 16.54 -10.04
C SER A 84 -16.49 17.95 -9.92
N HIS A 85 -17.18 18.86 -9.22
CA HIS A 85 -16.62 20.15 -8.84
C HIS A 85 -15.45 20.04 -7.83
N LEU A 86 -15.40 18.95 -7.05
CA LEU A 86 -14.33 18.64 -6.10
C LEU A 86 -13.20 17.79 -6.70
N GLY A 87 -13.19 17.59 -8.03
CA GLY A 87 -12.15 16.84 -8.73
C GLY A 87 -12.51 15.40 -9.11
N GLY A 88 -13.71 14.91 -8.76
CA GLY A 88 -14.15 13.57 -9.10
C GLY A 88 -14.34 13.35 -10.61
N ILE A 89 -13.63 12.38 -11.17
CA ILE A 89 -13.84 11.85 -12.52
C ILE A 89 -14.85 10.70 -12.39
N PHE A 90 -15.95 10.81 -13.13
CA PHE A 90 -16.97 9.78 -13.18
C PHE A 90 -16.98 9.16 -14.57
N LEU A 91 -16.77 7.85 -14.63
CA LEU A 91 -17.01 7.09 -15.84
C LEU A 91 -18.53 7.06 -16.13
N PRO A 92 -18.94 7.03 -17.42
CA PRO A 92 -20.34 6.94 -17.78
C PRO A 92 -21.02 5.73 -17.12
N LEU A 93 -22.19 5.95 -16.49
CA LEU A 93 -22.96 4.89 -15.84
C LEU A 93 -23.49 3.94 -16.92
N ARG A 94 -22.95 2.71 -16.98
CA ARG A 94 -23.38 1.69 -17.93
C ARG A 94 -24.81 1.27 -17.62
N MET A 95 -25.75 1.62 -18.49
CA MET A 95 -27.10 1.04 -18.49
C MET A 95 -26.99 -0.35 -19.12
N GLU A 96 -27.35 -1.40 -18.36
CA GLU A 96 -27.59 -2.86 -18.58
C GLU A 96 -27.43 -3.55 -19.97
N GLN A 97 -26.99 -2.90 -21.02
CA GLN A 97 -26.70 -3.49 -22.33
C GLN A 97 -25.22 -3.87 -22.36
N ARG A 98 -24.94 -5.10 -22.82
CA ARG A 98 -23.56 -5.53 -23.05
C ARG A 98 -22.87 -4.51 -23.96
N PRO A 99 -21.71 -3.97 -23.56
CA PRO A 99 -21.04 -2.95 -24.35
C PRO A 99 -20.69 -3.52 -25.72
N SER A 100 -20.96 -2.76 -26.78
CA SER A 100 -20.39 -3.07 -28.08
C SER A 100 -18.87 -2.79 -28.03
N GLU A 101 -18.07 -3.50 -28.83
CA GLU A 101 -16.61 -3.26 -28.89
C GLU A 101 -16.30 -1.80 -29.26
N GLN A 102 -17.16 -1.17 -30.07
CA GLN A 102 -17.05 0.22 -30.48
C GLN A 102 -17.26 1.22 -29.33
N ASP A 103 -18.16 0.92 -28.39
CA ASP A 103 -18.39 1.79 -27.23
C ASP A 103 -17.18 1.78 -26.27
N GLU A 104 -16.51 0.62 -26.15
CA GLU A 104 -15.30 0.48 -25.34
C GLU A 104 -14.10 1.18 -25.96
N GLU A 105 -13.95 1.09 -27.28
CA GLU A 105 -12.93 1.83 -28.02
C GLU A 105 -13.12 3.34 -27.91
N LEU A 106 -14.37 3.80 -28.04
CA LEU A 106 -14.70 5.22 -27.91
C LEU A 106 -14.42 5.72 -26.49
N LEU A 107 -14.81 4.97 -25.46
CA LEU A 107 -14.51 5.32 -24.07
C LEU A 107 -13.00 5.44 -23.83
N ARG A 108 -12.21 4.48 -24.34
CA ARG A 108 -10.76 4.49 -24.21
C ARG A 108 -10.12 5.70 -24.90
N ALA A 109 -10.58 6.04 -26.10
CA ALA A 109 -10.11 7.22 -26.82
C ALA A 109 -10.46 8.53 -26.09
N VAL A 110 -11.67 8.62 -25.52
CA VAL A 110 -12.09 9.78 -24.72
C VAL A 110 -11.27 9.90 -23.44
N LEU A 111 -10.98 8.79 -22.75
CA LEU A 111 -10.15 8.79 -21.55
C LEU A 111 -8.69 9.17 -21.85
N ALA A 112 -8.11 8.65 -22.94
CA ALA A 112 -6.76 8.99 -23.36
C ALA A 112 -6.63 10.50 -23.62
N THR A 113 -7.50 11.05 -24.48
CA THR A 113 -7.54 12.49 -24.78
C THR A 113 -7.81 13.34 -23.54
N TYR A 114 -8.70 12.90 -22.64
CA TYR A 114 -8.96 13.59 -21.39
C TYR A 114 -7.72 13.65 -20.48
N ILE A 115 -6.98 12.56 -20.34
CA ILE A 115 -5.76 12.51 -19.52
C ILE A 115 -4.67 13.39 -20.12
N GLU A 116 -4.49 13.36 -21.44
CA GLU A 116 -3.54 14.23 -22.12
C GLU A 116 -3.83 15.72 -21.87
N GLU A 117 -5.09 16.15 -22.01
CA GLU A 117 -5.49 17.53 -21.72
C GLU A 117 -5.34 17.89 -20.23
N LEU A 118 -5.63 16.93 -19.34
CA LEU A 118 -5.47 17.11 -17.90
C LEU A 118 -4.00 17.34 -17.54
N LEU A 119 -3.09 16.50 -18.06
CA LEU A 119 -1.67 16.62 -17.82
C LEU A 119 -1.10 17.90 -18.47
N ARG A 120 -1.54 18.26 -19.69
CA ARG A 120 -1.15 19.50 -20.37
C ARG A 120 -1.61 20.76 -19.64
N SER A 121 -2.74 20.69 -18.93
CA SER A 121 -3.23 21.79 -18.09
C SER A 121 -2.60 21.82 -16.68
N HIS A 122 -1.59 20.98 -16.41
CA HIS A 122 -0.90 20.86 -15.12
C HIS A 122 -1.85 20.61 -13.94
N GLN A 123 -3.01 19.97 -14.19
CA GLN A 123 -3.91 19.57 -13.11
C GLN A 123 -3.35 18.32 -12.43
N PRO A 124 -3.29 18.29 -11.09
CA PRO A 124 -2.83 17.09 -10.39
C PRO A 124 -3.81 15.93 -10.61
N LEU A 125 -3.28 14.73 -10.85
CA LEU A 125 -4.06 13.49 -10.97
C LEU A 125 -3.80 12.60 -9.75
N LEU A 126 -4.82 11.92 -9.23
CA LEU A 126 -4.67 10.91 -8.19
C LEU A 126 -5.10 9.54 -8.73
N ILE A 127 -4.18 8.59 -8.69
CA ILE A 127 -4.41 7.20 -9.07
C ILE A 127 -4.31 6.33 -7.82
N PHE A 128 -5.33 5.52 -7.59
CA PHE A 128 -5.31 4.50 -6.56
C PHE A 128 -4.69 3.22 -7.11
N LEU A 129 -3.61 2.77 -6.48
CA LEU A 129 -2.84 1.60 -6.92
C LEU A 129 -3.45 0.27 -6.44
N GLU A 130 -4.16 0.29 -5.32
CA GLU A 130 -4.81 -0.88 -4.73
C GLU A 130 -6.33 -0.73 -4.77
N GLU A 131 -7.04 -1.85 -4.84
CA GLU A 131 -8.49 -1.88 -4.67
C GLU A 131 -8.84 -2.90 -3.57
N PRO A 132 -9.55 -2.49 -2.50
CA PRO A 132 -9.92 -3.40 -1.43
C PRO A 132 -10.85 -4.49 -2.00
N PRO A 133 -10.62 -5.79 -1.69
CA PRO A 133 -10.09 -6.28 -0.42
C PRO A 133 -8.68 -6.92 -0.48
N ILE A 134 -7.96 -6.88 -1.59
CA ILE A 134 -6.65 -7.56 -1.72
C ILE A 134 -5.53 -6.53 -1.44
N PRO A 135 -4.93 -6.52 -0.25
CA PRO A 135 -3.82 -5.61 0.06
C PRO A 135 -2.57 -5.99 -0.75
N MET A 136 -1.73 -5.01 -1.07
CA MET A 136 -0.42 -5.20 -1.71
C MET A 136 -0.48 -5.82 -3.12
N CYS A 137 -1.60 -5.66 -3.82
CA CYS A 137 -1.76 -6.07 -5.22
C CYS A 137 -2.14 -4.87 -6.09
N LEU A 138 -1.45 -4.69 -7.22
CA LEU A 138 -1.75 -3.64 -8.18
C LEU A 138 -3.10 -3.92 -8.86
N SER A 139 -4.05 -3.01 -8.70
CA SER A 139 -5.38 -3.10 -9.33
C SER A 139 -5.28 -3.06 -10.86
N ALA A 140 -6.18 -3.76 -11.55
CA ALA A 140 -6.33 -3.68 -13.00
C ALA A 140 -6.64 -2.24 -13.44
N SER A 141 -7.49 -1.53 -12.70
CA SER A 141 -7.79 -0.12 -13.00
C SER A 141 -6.55 0.75 -12.84
N ALA A 142 -5.75 0.53 -11.80
CA ALA A 142 -4.49 1.25 -11.62
C ALA A 142 -3.54 1.07 -12.81
N ARG A 143 -3.43 -0.16 -13.32
CA ARG A 143 -2.63 -0.48 -14.50
C ARG A 143 -3.13 0.29 -15.73
N GLU A 144 -4.43 0.35 -15.97
CA GLU A 144 -5.02 1.10 -17.08
C GLU A 144 -4.77 2.61 -16.99
N TRP A 145 -4.92 3.21 -15.81
CA TRP A 145 -4.65 4.64 -15.66
C TRP A 145 -3.17 4.97 -15.83
N LEU A 146 -2.29 4.11 -15.33
CA LEU A 146 -0.85 4.26 -15.49
C LEU A 146 -0.40 4.04 -16.95
N THR A 147 -1.01 3.13 -17.71
CA THR A 147 -0.71 2.98 -19.15
C THR A 147 -1.13 4.22 -19.92
N LEU A 148 -2.29 4.81 -19.62
CA LEU A 148 -2.71 6.06 -20.26
C LEU A 148 -1.75 7.23 -19.96
N VAL A 149 -1.25 7.34 -18.72
CA VAL A 149 -0.21 8.34 -18.36
C VAL A 149 1.11 8.04 -19.08
N SER A 150 1.52 6.77 -19.14
CA SER A 150 2.74 6.34 -19.84
C SER A 150 2.69 6.71 -21.32
N ARG A 151 1.57 6.45 -22.00
CA ARG A 151 1.37 6.82 -23.42
C ARG A 151 1.44 8.31 -23.64
N ALA A 152 0.77 9.11 -22.79
CA ALA A 152 0.80 10.56 -22.91
C ALA A 152 2.22 11.15 -22.85
N VAL A 153 3.14 10.51 -22.10
CA VAL A 153 4.56 10.91 -22.07
C VAL A 153 5.33 10.36 -23.27
N GLN A 154 5.12 9.09 -23.64
CA GLN A 154 5.81 8.45 -24.77
C GLN A 154 5.47 9.09 -26.13
N ASP A 155 4.21 9.48 -26.32
CA ASP A 155 3.71 10.15 -27.51
C ASP A 155 4.18 11.62 -27.60
N GLY A 156 4.82 12.14 -26.55
CA GLY A 156 5.32 13.51 -26.49
C GLY A 156 4.22 14.56 -26.27
N SER A 157 3.00 14.15 -25.90
CA SER A 157 1.91 15.09 -25.52
C SER A 157 2.29 15.93 -24.29
N VAL A 158 3.15 15.39 -23.43
CA VAL A 158 3.71 16.04 -22.22
C VAL A 158 5.20 15.69 -22.13
N PRO A 159 6.10 16.65 -21.78
CA PRO A 159 7.54 16.39 -21.75
C PRO A 159 7.95 15.36 -20.70
N ASP A 160 7.41 15.43 -19.49
CA ASP A 160 7.63 14.47 -18.40
C ASP A 160 6.52 14.64 -17.34
N VAL A 161 6.42 13.68 -16.41
CA VAL A 161 5.46 13.67 -15.31
C VAL A 161 6.19 13.38 -14.01
N LEU A 162 5.91 14.16 -12.97
CA LEU A 162 6.38 13.91 -11.61
C LEU A 162 5.41 12.98 -10.87
N LEU A 163 5.88 11.80 -10.53
CA LEU A 163 5.13 10.82 -9.74
C LEU A 163 5.43 11.02 -8.25
N VAL A 164 4.38 11.14 -7.45
CA VAL A 164 4.48 11.31 -5.99
C VAL A 164 3.78 10.14 -5.31
N PRO A 165 4.53 9.16 -4.78
CA PRO A 165 3.99 8.16 -3.89
C PRO A 165 3.41 8.84 -2.65
N SER A 166 2.13 8.64 -2.37
CA SER A 166 1.48 9.15 -1.17
C SER A 166 0.88 7.97 -0.42
N PRO A 167 1.60 7.36 0.54
CA PRO A 167 1.00 6.39 1.43
C PRO A 167 -0.08 7.10 2.24
N THR A 168 -1.35 6.82 1.95
CA THR A 168 -2.43 7.17 2.86
C THR A 168 -2.28 6.29 4.11
N SER A 169 -1.83 6.89 5.21
CA SER A 169 -1.68 6.17 6.47
C SER A 169 -2.99 6.20 7.27
N SER A 170 -3.45 4.97 7.52
CA SER A 170 -4.34 4.50 8.57
C SER A 170 -5.23 5.54 9.26
N TRP A 171 -6.54 5.44 9.04
CA TRP A 171 -7.49 5.84 10.07
C TRP A 171 -7.84 4.59 10.87
N SER A 172 -7.73 4.67 12.20
CA SER A 172 -8.15 3.59 13.08
C SER A 172 -9.68 3.59 13.22
N PRO A 173 -10.41 2.57 12.75
CA PRO A 173 -11.83 2.47 13.04
C PRO A 173 -12.01 2.27 14.54
N SER A 174 -12.57 3.28 15.22
CA SER A 174 -13.14 3.02 16.53
C SER A 174 -14.36 2.12 16.31
N ALA A 175 -14.21 0.85 16.69
CA ALA A 175 -15.25 -0.17 16.70
C ALA A 175 -15.85 -0.53 15.33
N SER A 176 -15.56 -1.77 14.92
CA SER A 176 -16.29 -2.55 13.91
C SER A 176 -16.58 -1.84 12.57
N PRO A 177 -15.99 -2.26 11.45
CA PRO A 177 -16.77 -2.23 10.23
C PRO A 177 -17.85 -3.30 10.45
N THR A 178 -19.00 -2.94 11.03
CA THR A 178 -20.23 -3.51 10.47
C THR A 178 -20.09 -3.17 9.02
N THR A 179 -19.77 -4.20 8.24
CA THR A 179 -19.68 -4.24 6.80
C THR A 179 -20.33 -2.96 6.30
N CYS A 180 -19.53 -1.98 5.87
CA CYS A 180 -20.03 -1.08 4.85
C CYS A 180 -20.24 -2.01 3.65
N SER A 181 -21.31 -2.80 3.72
CA SER A 181 -22.07 -3.24 2.60
C SER A 181 -22.07 -2.00 1.72
N PRO A 182 -21.64 -2.09 0.44
CA PRO A 182 -21.86 -0.99 -0.46
C PRO A 182 -23.29 -0.57 -0.18
N VAL A 183 -23.51 0.68 0.22
CA VAL A 183 -24.87 1.18 0.42
C VAL A 183 -25.42 1.13 -1.00
N VAL A 184 -25.98 -0.02 -1.35
CA VAL A 184 -26.73 -0.23 -2.54
C VAL A 184 -27.93 0.64 -2.26
N CYS A 185 -27.86 1.88 -2.74
CA CYS A 185 -28.99 2.78 -2.81
C CYS A 185 -29.95 2.20 -3.85
N THR A 186 -30.54 1.04 -3.56
CA THR A 186 -31.70 0.50 -4.27
C THR A 186 -32.93 1.25 -3.74
N SER A 187 -33.02 2.53 -4.06
CA SER A 187 -34.27 3.27 -4.19
C SER A 187 -33.96 4.74 -4.45
N LYS A 188 -34.86 5.37 -5.21
CA LYS A 188 -34.93 6.83 -5.39
C LYS A 188 -35.18 7.49 -4.04
N GLU A 189 -34.16 7.70 -3.22
CA GLU A 189 -34.32 8.34 -1.92
C GLU A 189 -33.52 9.63 -1.80
N CYS A 190 -34.24 10.64 -1.32
CA CYS A 190 -33.92 12.06 -1.30
C CYS A 190 -32.54 12.36 -0.72
N LEU A 191 -31.96 13.49 -1.15
CA LEU A 191 -30.82 14.16 -0.50
C LEU A 191 -30.82 14.08 1.04
N GLY A 192 -32.01 14.07 1.67
CA GLY A 192 -32.17 13.90 3.11
C GLY A 192 -31.61 12.58 3.68
N SER A 193 -31.73 11.44 3.00
CA SER A 193 -31.16 10.17 3.47
C SER A 193 -29.64 10.14 3.30
N CYS A 194 -29.11 10.71 2.21
CA CYS A 194 -27.66 10.91 2.01
C CYS A 194 -27.08 11.88 3.04
N LEU A 195 -27.75 13.00 3.29
CA LEU A 195 -27.37 13.98 4.32
C LEU A 195 -27.46 13.38 5.72
N TRP A 196 -28.45 12.52 5.98
CA TRP A 196 -28.59 11.85 7.26
C TRP A 196 -27.55 10.75 7.45
N ALA A 197 -27.22 9.99 6.41
CA ALA A 197 -26.11 9.03 6.40
C ALA A 197 -24.77 9.76 6.59
N ALA A 198 -24.57 10.90 5.92
CA ALA A 198 -23.42 11.76 6.14
C ALA A 198 -23.38 12.34 7.56
N CYS A 199 -24.52 12.78 8.13
CA CYS A 199 -24.63 13.23 9.52
C CYS A 199 -24.38 12.11 10.54
N ARG A 200 -24.78 10.87 10.22
CA ARG A 200 -24.50 9.69 11.04
C ARG A 200 -23.03 9.31 10.97
N ALA A 201 -22.43 9.37 9.77
CA ALA A 201 -20.99 9.22 9.60
C ALA A 201 -20.22 10.34 10.32
N LEU A 202 -20.67 11.61 10.24
CA LEU A 202 -20.10 12.75 10.98
C LEU A 202 -20.17 12.60 12.52
N ARG A 203 -20.97 11.66 13.03
CA ARG A 203 -21.02 11.30 14.47
C ARG A 203 -20.15 10.10 14.81
N GLN A 204 -19.54 9.45 13.83
CA GLN A 204 -18.57 8.40 14.04
C GLN A 204 -17.18 9.02 14.16
N ASN A 205 -16.43 8.59 15.16
CA ASN A 205 -15.07 9.07 15.37
C ASN A 205 -14.12 8.25 14.49
N PHE A 206 -13.64 8.82 13.38
CA PHE A 206 -12.71 8.16 12.47
C PHE A 206 -11.26 8.14 12.98
N GLY A 207 -11.04 8.21 14.30
CA GLY A 207 -9.70 8.12 14.86
C GLY A 207 -8.79 9.27 14.45
N CYS A 208 -7.48 9.02 14.48
CA CYS A 208 -6.48 9.91 13.90
C CYS A 208 -6.16 9.43 12.47
N ALA A 209 -6.02 10.35 11.52
CA ALA A 209 -5.51 10.08 10.20
C ALA A 209 -4.15 10.74 10.02
N ARG A 210 -3.22 10.07 9.34
CA ARG A 210 -1.95 10.66 8.96
C ARG A 210 -1.78 10.54 7.46
N VAL A 211 -1.20 11.55 6.82
CA VAL A 211 -0.91 11.49 5.39
C VAL A 211 0.55 11.84 5.22
N ASP A 212 1.28 10.91 4.60
CA ASP A 212 2.68 11.08 4.27
C ASP A 212 2.83 11.22 2.75
N PHE A 213 3.85 11.96 2.31
CA PHE A 213 4.28 12.04 0.92
C PHE A 213 5.71 11.51 0.79
N GLY A 214 5.89 10.58 -0.14
CA GLY A 214 7.18 10.08 -0.59
C GLY A 214 7.90 11.07 -1.50
N GLN A 215 9.13 10.71 -1.87
CA GLN A 215 9.96 11.56 -2.72
C GLN A 215 9.40 11.60 -4.16
N PRO A 216 9.15 12.79 -4.73
CA PRO A 216 8.77 12.90 -6.14
C PRO A 216 9.89 12.41 -7.05
N PHE A 217 9.55 11.62 -8.07
CA PHE A 217 10.49 11.16 -9.09
C PHE A 217 9.93 11.30 -10.50
N SER A 218 10.83 11.46 -11.48
CA SER A 218 10.50 11.60 -12.90
C SER A 218 10.08 10.26 -13.50
N PHE A 219 8.97 10.24 -14.24
CA PHE A 219 8.56 9.07 -15.00
C PHE A 219 9.57 8.74 -16.11
N GLN A 220 10.07 9.74 -16.83
CA GLN A 220 11.04 9.53 -17.89
C GLN A 220 12.36 8.94 -17.38
N GLU A 221 12.85 9.40 -16.22
CA GLU A 221 14.03 8.84 -15.57
C GLU A 221 13.80 7.38 -15.16
N PHE A 222 12.63 7.07 -14.60
CA PHE A 222 12.23 5.72 -14.25
C PHE A 222 12.19 4.80 -15.47
N ALA A 223 11.57 5.27 -16.56
CA ALA A 223 11.48 4.53 -17.81
C ALA A 223 12.87 4.27 -18.41
N ALA A 224 13.71 5.30 -18.51
CA ALA A 224 15.08 5.19 -19.03
C ALA A 224 15.93 4.17 -18.26
N LYS A 225 15.86 4.19 -16.92
CA LYS A 225 16.56 3.21 -16.06
C LYS A 225 16.11 1.77 -16.32
N ASN A 226 14.81 1.55 -16.53
CA ASN A 226 14.27 0.22 -16.83
C ASN A 226 14.67 -0.27 -18.24
N PHE A 227 14.69 0.61 -19.24
CA PHE A 227 15.12 0.27 -20.60
C PHE A 227 16.61 -0.09 -20.66
N ILE A 228 17.49 0.68 -20.01
CA ILE A 228 18.92 0.39 -19.95
C ILE A 228 19.17 -0.97 -19.28
N ARG A 229 18.47 -1.26 -18.18
CA ARG A 229 18.59 -2.54 -17.49
C ARG A 229 18.18 -3.73 -18.35
N LYS A 230 17.12 -3.60 -19.15
CA LYS A 230 16.68 -4.66 -20.08
C LYS A 230 17.73 -4.96 -21.16
N SER A 231 18.46 -3.95 -21.63
CA SER A 231 19.52 -4.14 -22.63
C SER A 231 20.77 -4.88 -22.09
N CYS A 232 20.95 -4.92 -20.77
CA CYS A 232 22.10 -5.55 -20.12
C CYS A 232 21.81 -6.95 -19.54
N SER A 233 20.54 -7.40 -19.48
CA SER A 233 20.18 -8.76 -19.07
C SER A 233 19.84 -9.61 -20.28
N GLU A 234 20.57 -10.71 -20.46
CA GLU A 234 20.15 -11.80 -21.35
C GLU A 234 18.88 -12.47 -20.77
N GLU A 235 17.83 -12.51 -21.60
CA GLU A 235 16.52 -13.15 -21.44
C GLU A 235 15.51 -12.54 -20.43
N PRO A 236 14.21 -12.43 -20.80
CA PRO A 236 13.16 -12.16 -19.84
C PRO A 236 12.85 -13.47 -19.14
N PRO A 237 13.02 -13.58 -17.82
CA PRO A 237 12.80 -14.85 -17.19
C PRO A 237 11.29 -15.06 -17.01
N GLU A 238 10.86 -16.31 -17.18
CA GLU A 238 9.52 -16.87 -16.93
C GLU A 238 9.06 -16.69 -15.44
N GLU A 239 9.76 -15.85 -14.67
CA GLU A 239 9.71 -15.57 -13.23
C GLU A 239 8.40 -14.94 -12.75
N LEU A 240 7.66 -14.23 -13.59
CA LEU A 240 6.36 -13.66 -13.22
C LEU A 240 5.18 -14.63 -13.42
N MET A 241 5.39 -15.78 -14.08
CA MET A 241 4.33 -16.75 -14.38
C MET A 241 4.20 -17.88 -13.33
N LEU A 242 5.21 -18.12 -12.49
CA LEU A 242 5.16 -19.20 -11.47
C LEU A 242 4.55 -18.75 -10.13
N LEU A 243 4.49 -17.43 -9.90
CA LEU A 243 3.93 -16.84 -8.67
C LEU A 243 2.44 -17.15 -8.43
N PRO A 244 1.55 -17.12 -9.44
CA PRO A 244 0.13 -17.41 -9.24
C PRO A 244 -0.13 -18.86 -8.79
N THR A 245 0.70 -19.80 -9.23
CA THR A 245 0.53 -21.23 -8.98
C THR A 245 1.00 -21.65 -7.59
N ILE A 246 2.03 -20.98 -7.04
CA ILE A 246 2.61 -21.31 -5.73
C ILE A 246 1.85 -20.65 -4.58
N LEU A 247 1.33 -19.42 -4.77
CA LEU A 247 0.68 -18.66 -3.69
C LEU A 247 -0.86 -18.73 -3.68
N GLY A 248 -1.50 -19.27 -4.72
CA GLY A 248 -2.93 -19.58 -4.73
C GLY A 248 -3.91 -18.42 -4.42
N THR A 249 -3.48 -17.15 -4.38
CA THR A 249 -4.27 -16.07 -3.74
C THR A 249 -4.39 -14.76 -4.50
N CYS A 250 -3.94 -14.63 -5.74
CA CYS A 250 -4.17 -13.39 -6.52
C CYS A 250 -5.24 -13.48 -7.63
N LEU A 251 -5.86 -14.64 -7.88
CA LEU A 251 -6.85 -14.80 -8.97
C LEU A 251 -8.23 -15.29 -8.53
N GLU A 252 -8.48 -15.62 -7.26
CA GLU A 252 -9.83 -15.96 -6.79
C GLU A 252 -10.56 -14.77 -6.17
N GLY A 253 -10.60 -13.66 -6.91
CA GLY A 253 -11.65 -12.66 -6.78
C GLY A 253 -12.72 -12.98 -7.81
N LYS A 254 -13.90 -13.40 -7.36
CA LYS A 254 -15.09 -13.75 -8.15
C LYS A 254 -15.10 -13.17 -9.57
N LYS A 255 -15.10 -14.07 -10.54
CA LYS A 255 -15.63 -13.89 -11.90
C LYS A 255 -17.05 -13.30 -11.77
N GLY A 256 -17.14 -11.98 -11.80
CA GLY A 256 -18.36 -11.23 -11.47
C GLY A 256 -18.15 -9.75 -11.73
N GLU A 257 -18.21 -9.39 -13.01
CA GLU A 257 -18.46 -8.04 -13.53
C GLU A 257 -17.51 -6.91 -13.07
N ILE A 258 -16.38 -6.77 -13.78
CA ILE A 258 -15.99 -5.57 -14.54
C ILE A 258 -14.70 -5.92 -15.30
N TRP A 259 -14.75 -5.72 -16.62
CA TRP A 259 -13.68 -5.83 -17.61
C TRP A 259 -12.94 -7.18 -17.72
N SER A 260 -13.40 -8.02 -18.64
CA SER A 260 -12.57 -9.10 -19.20
C SER A 260 -11.63 -8.48 -20.24
N PRO A 261 -10.30 -8.66 -20.17
CA PRO A 261 -9.43 -8.33 -21.30
C PRO A 261 -9.78 -9.29 -22.45
N GLY A 262 -10.24 -8.74 -23.56
CA GLY A 262 -10.38 -9.49 -24.80
C GLY A 262 -9.03 -10.10 -25.16
N THR A 263 -9.04 -11.40 -25.44
CA THR A 263 -7.94 -12.14 -26.05
C THR A 263 -7.56 -11.46 -27.37
N THR A 264 -6.57 -10.57 -27.32
CA THR A 264 -5.93 -9.99 -28.49
C THR A 264 -4.45 -10.29 -28.37
N THR A 265 -3.89 -10.74 -29.48
CA THR A 265 -2.50 -11.19 -29.63
C THR A 265 -1.58 -10.04 -29.23
N THR A 266 -0.96 -10.12 -28.05
CA THR A 266 -0.13 -9.04 -27.50
C THR A 266 1.04 -8.78 -28.45
N THR A 267 1.13 -7.56 -28.96
CA THR A 267 2.33 -7.13 -29.65
C THR A 267 3.47 -6.96 -28.64
N ASN A 268 4.72 -7.17 -29.04
CA ASN A 268 5.88 -7.03 -28.13
C ASN A 268 5.93 -5.66 -27.43
N VAL A 269 5.41 -4.61 -28.07
CA VAL A 269 5.38 -3.24 -27.55
C VAL A 269 4.37 -3.08 -26.41
N GLU A 270 3.17 -3.66 -26.55
CA GLU A 270 2.14 -3.61 -25.50
C GLU A 270 2.56 -4.38 -24.24
N ALA A 271 3.25 -5.51 -24.41
CA ALA A 271 3.79 -6.29 -23.31
C ALA A 271 4.92 -5.54 -22.56
N GLU A 272 5.74 -4.77 -23.28
CA GLU A 272 6.79 -3.93 -22.68
C GLU A 272 6.22 -2.76 -21.87
N GLU A 273 5.19 -2.12 -22.41
CA GLU A 273 4.45 -1.05 -21.73
C GLU A 273 3.80 -1.57 -20.44
N GLU A 274 3.11 -2.72 -20.53
CA GLU A 274 2.44 -3.34 -19.39
C GLU A 274 3.45 -3.73 -18.30
N MET A 275 4.63 -4.22 -18.69
CA MET A 275 5.72 -4.55 -17.77
C MET A 275 6.27 -3.31 -17.05
N LEU A 276 6.51 -2.21 -17.79
CA LEU A 276 6.99 -0.96 -17.21
C LEU A 276 6.01 -0.42 -16.17
N VAL A 277 4.72 -0.36 -16.54
CA VAL A 277 3.65 0.12 -15.67
C VAL A 277 3.50 -0.76 -14.44
N THR A 278 3.59 -2.09 -14.61
CA THR A 278 3.52 -3.02 -13.48
C THR A 278 4.70 -2.79 -12.54
N LYS A 279 5.93 -2.67 -13.05
CA LYS A 279 7.11 -2.36 -12.22
C LYS A 279 6.95 -1.02 -11.49
N LEU A 280 6.39 -0.01 -12.14
CA LEU A 280 6.13 1.30 -11.54
C LEU A 280 5.13 1.22 -10.40
N GLY A 281 3.99 0.56 -10.64
CA GLY A 281 2.96 0.36 -9.62
C GLY A 281 3.51 -0.40 -8.41
N LEU A 282 4.24 -1.50 -8.64
CA LEU A 282 4.87 -2.28 -7.58
C LEU A 282 5.95 -1.49 -6.84
N HIS A 283 6.71 -0.62 -7.51
CA HIS A 283 7.68 0.27 -6.86
C HIS A 283 7.00 1.20 -5.87
N CYS A 284 5.91 1.83 -6.27
CA CYS A 284 5.16 2.71 -5.39
C CYS A 284 4.52 1.93 -4.24
N LEU A 285 3.96 0.73 -4.51
CA LEU A 285 3.42 -0.15 -3.46
C LEU A 285 4.49 -0.60 -2.45
N SER A 286 5.71 -0.85 -2.89
CA SER A 286 6.82 -1.24 -1.99
C SER A 286 7.24 -0.10 -1.04
N GLU A 287 7.07 1.16 -1.44
CA GLU A 287 7.26 2.31 -0.54
C GLU A 287 6.12 2.45 0.47
N PHE A 288 4.95 1.88 0.16
CA PHE A 288 3.80 1.83 1.06
C PHE A 288 3.88 0.61 1.96
N ILE A 289 4.89 0.57 2.81
CA ILE A 289 4.88 -0.41 3.91
C ILE A 289 3.61 -0.12 4.74
N PRO A 290 2.73 -1.12 4.96
CA PRO A 290 1.52 -0.91 5.73
C PRO A 290 1.89 -0.53 7.16
N ASN A 291 1.87 0.77 7.46
CA ASN A 291 2.18 1.32 8.78
C ASN A 291 1.01 1.13 9.76
N HIS A 292 0.64 -0.12 9.99
CA HIS A 292 -0.26 -0.52 11.07
C HIS A 292 0.58 -1.19 12.14
N LEU A 293 1.22 -0.39 13.01
CA LEU A 293 1.71 -0.94 14.27
C LEU A 293 0.58 -1.15 15.27
N PHE A 294 -0.49 -1.83 14.84
CA PHE A 294 -1.49 -2.38 15.74
C PHE A 294 -1.06 -3.77 16.16
N ILE A 295 -0.03 -3.75 17.01
CA ILE A 295 0.29 -4.66 18.10
C ILE A 295 0.19 -6.15 17.77
N LEU A 296 1.39 -6.75 17.72
CA LEU A 296 1.68 -8.13 18.11
C LEU A 296 0.86 -8.55 19.33
N LEU A 297 -0.29 -9.15 19.09
CA LEU A 297 -0.80 -10.16 19.99
C LEU A 297 -0.30 -11.48 19.45
N PHE A 298 0.81 -11.92 20.02
CA PHE A 298 1.18 -13.32 19.94
C PHE A 298 -0.05 -14.15 20.31
N LEU A 299 -0.37 -15.14 19.47
CA LEU A 299 -1.57 -15.96 19.50
C LEU A 299 -1.80 -16.75 20.80
N GLN A 300 -0.97 -16.55 21.82
CA GLN A 300 -0.93 -17.33 23.07
C GLN A 300 -1.38 -16.56 24.31
N GLY A 301 -1.84 -15.31 24.16
CA GLY A 301 -2.28 -14.47 25.28
C GLY A 301 -1.11 -13.92 26.09
N VAL A 302 -1.16 -12.64 26.44
CA VAL A 302 -0.03 -11.92 27.05
C VAL A 302 -0.53 -11.01 28.17
N PHE A 303 0.25 -10.94 29.25
CA PHE A 303 0.01 -9.98 30.31
C PHE A 303 0.24 -8.55 29.81
N PHE A 304 -0.60 -7.60 30.20
CA PHE A 304 -0.51 -6.22 29.73
C PHE A 304 0.84 -5.57 30.06
N SER A 305 1.43 -5.87 31.23
CA SER A 305 2.78 -5.42 31.56
C SER A 305 3.86 -5.97 30.62
N ARG A 306 3.76 -7.25 30.22
CA ARG A 306 4.69 -7.88 29.28
C ARG A 306 4.48 -7.35 27.86
N LEU A 307 3.24 -7.16 27.45
CA LEU A 307 2.88 -6.57 26.16
C LEU A 307 3.50 -5.17 25.99
N MET A 308 3.49 -4.35 27.05
CA MET A 308 4.14 -3.03 27.04
C MET A 308 5.65 -3.12 26.80
N LEU A 309 6.33 -4.10 27.42
CA LEU A 309 7.77 -4.32 27.27
C LEU A 309 8.10 -4.84 25.87
N ASP A 310 7.39 -5.86 25.40
CA ASP A 310 7.60 -6.43 24.06
C ASP A 310 7.30 -5.39 22.98
N PHE A 311 6.29 -4.53 23.18
CA PHE A 311 5.99 -3.43 22.28
C PHE A 311 7.08 -2.35 22.28
N SER A 312 7.69 -2.04 23.43
CA SER A 312 8.83 -1.12 23.48
C SER A 312 10.05 -1.66 22.74
N TRP A 313 10.38 -2.94 22.94
CA TRP A 313 11.47 -3.59 22.24
C TRP A 313 11.22 -3.62 20.73
N LEU A 314 10.01 -4.01 20.31
CA LEU A 314 9.65 -4.02 18.90
C LEU A 314 9.76 -2.63 18.27
N LEU A 315 9.27 -1.60 18.97
CA LEU A 315 9.37 -0.21 18.49
C LEU A 315 10.83 0.17 18.22
N GLU A 316 11.74 -0.17 19.13
CA GLU A 316 13.17 0.08 18.96
C GLU A 316 13.72 -0.67 17.74
N GLU A 317 13.39 -1.95 17.56
CA GLU A 317 13.80 -2.76 16.41
C GLU A 317 13.33 -2.18 15.06
N ILE A 318 12.10 -1.66 15.01
CA ILE A 318 11.54 -1.05 13.80
C ILE A 318 12.24 0.27 13.46
N LEU A 319 12.49 1.10 14.49
CA LEU A 319 13.21 2.36 14.33
C LEU A 319 14.67 2.15 13.93
N LEU A 320 15.34 1.14 14.48
CA LEU A 320 16.69 0.73 14.09
C LEU A 320 16.77 0.36 12.61
N ARG A 321 15.73 -0.30 12.10
CA ARG A 321 15.58 -0.65 10.67
C ARG A 321 15.08 0.51 9.80
N ARG A 322 15.07 1.74 10.33
CA ARG A 322 14.66 2.99 9.65
C ARG A 322 13.22 2.98 9.12
N HIS A 323 12.35 2.20 9.76
CA HIS A 323 10.93 2.24 9.48
C HIS A 323 10.24 3.22 10.42
N ASP A 324 9.35 4.06 9.89
CA ASP A 324 8.54 4.96 10.71
C ASP A 324 7.33 4.19 11.27
N VAL A 325 7.11 4.28 12.57
CA VAL A 325 5.95 3.66 13.26
C VAL A 325 4.69 4.52 13.19
N CYS A 326 4.77 5.70 12.57
CA CYS A 326 3.68 6.61 12.27
C CYS A 326 2.86 7.13 13.48
N PHE A 327 3.35 6.95 14.72
CA PHE A 327 2.74 7.49 15.92
C PHE A 327 3.72 8.30 16.76
N SER A 328 3.19 9.22 17.56
CA SER A 328 3.96 9.98 18.55
C SER A 328 3.19 10.07 19.86
N GLY A 329 3.92 10.13 20.99
CA GLY A 329 3.35 10.28 22.32
C GLY A 329 3.77 9.16 23.28
N GLN A 330 3.00 9.02 24.37
CA GLN A 330 3.32 8.06 25.43
C GLN A 330 2.92 6.64 25.03
N LEU A 331 3.89 5.73 25.10
CA LEU A 331 3.72 4.31 24.77
C LEU A 331 2.52 3.67 25.48
N ARG A 332 2.37 3.97 26.78
CA ARG A 332 1.27 3.42 27.60
C ARG A 332 -0.10 3.78 27.04
N VAL A 333 -0.28 5.05 26.69
CA VAL A 333 -1.56 5.54 26.16
C VAL A 333 -1.85 4.90 24.81
N LEU A 334 -0.82 4.73 23.99
CA LEU A 334 -0.96 4.09 22.69
C LEU A 334 -1.36 2.62 22.80
N VAL A 335 -0.65 1.83 23.61
CA VAL A 335 -0.99 0.41 23.80
C VAL A 335 -2.39 0.26 24.39
N GLN A 336 -2.77 1.10 25.36
CA GLN A 336 -4.14 1.13 25.88
C GLN A 336 -5.18 1.47 24.81
N HIS A 337 -4.89 2.45 23.95
CA HIS A 337 -5.77 2.84 22.86
C HIS A 337 -5.93 1.70 21.84
N SER A 338 -4.83 1.11 21.39
CA SER A 338 -4.81 -0.04 20.48
C SER A 338 -5.59 -1.23 21.01
N VAL A 339 -5.42 -1.57 22.29
CA VAL A 339 -6.17 -2.63 22.96
C VAL A 339 -7.67 -2.29 23.06
N THR A 340 -8.01 -1.01 23.24
CA THR A 340 -9.40 -0.55 23.26
C THR A 340 -10.06 -0.67 21.88
N LEU A 341 -9.32 -0.37 20.81
CA LEU A 341 -9.80 -0.50 19.43
C LEU A 341 -10.08 -1.97 19.07
N LEU A 342 -9.23 -2.89 19.53
CA LEU A 342 -9.38 -4.32 19.30
C LEU A 342 -10.32 -5.01 20.31
N LYS A 343 -10.98 -4.27 21.20
CA LYS A 343 -11.84 -4.84 22.28
C LYS A 343 -12.92 -5.79 21.76
N SER A 344 -13.43 -5.61 20.54
CA SER A 344 -14.38 -6.54 19.91
C SER A 344 -13.78 -7.93 19.67
N HIS A 345 -12.47 -8.03 19.50
CA HIS A 345 -11.72 -9.24 19.15
C HIS A 345 -10.90 -9.81 20.31
N LEU A 346 -10.86 -9.14 21.47
CA LEU A 346 -10.07 -9.53 22.64
C LEU A 346 -10.93 -9.85 23.87
N THR A 347 -10.42 -10.73 24.73
CA THR A 347 -10.91 -11.02 26.08
C THR A 347 -9.89 -10.56 27.11
N PHE A 348 -10.38 -10.03 28.23
CA PHE A 348 -9.58 -9.46 29.30
C PHE A 348 -9.86 -10.21 30.60
N TYR A 349 -8.82 -10.75 31.22
CA TYR A 349 -8.89 -11.39 32.54
C TYR A 349 -8.07 -10.58 33.54
N SER A 350 -8.73 -10.02 34.55
CA SER A 350 -8.05 -9.31 35.63
C SER A 350 -7.49 -10.32 36.63
N VAL A 351 -6.17 -10.35 36.79
CA VAL A 351 -5.51 -11.22 37.79
C VAL A 351 -5.26 -10.41 39.06
N THR A 352 -6.19 -10.52 40.00
CA THR A 352 -6.21 -9.74 41.26
C THR A 352 -4.97 -9.92 42.14
N ASN A 353 -4.30 -11.07 42.06
CA ASN A 353 -3.09 -11.34 42.86
C ASN A 353 -1.84 -10.58 42.38
N ILE A 354 -1.80 -10.20 41.10
CA ILE A 354 -0.62 -9.56 40.46
C ILE A 354 -0.92 -8.08 40.14
N GLY A 355 -2.21 -7.71 40.06
CA GLY A 355 -2.62 -6.36 39.64
C GLY A 355 -2.44 -6.12 38.13
N ASP A 356 -2.40 -7.20 37.34
CA ASP A 356 -2.19 -7.16 35.89
C ASP A 356 -3.37 -7.74 35.12
N ILE A 357 -3.48 -7.36 33.86
CA ILE A 357 -4.56 -7.75 32.96
C ILE A 357 -3.99 -8.72 31.93
N LEU A 358 -4.52 -9.95 31.90
CA LEU A 358 -4.22 -10.91 30.84
C LEU A 358 -5.11 -10.61 29.63
N VAL A 359 -4.47 -10.35 28.49
CA VAL A 359 -5.14 -10.08 27.21
C VAL A 359 -5.06 -11.33 26.35
N VAL A 360 -6.21 -11.88 25.94
CA VAL A 360 -6.29 -13.11 25.16
C VAL A 360 -7.11 -12.85 23.88
N PRO A 361 -6.70 -13.33 22.70
CA PRO A 361 -7.52 -13.25 21.51
C PRO A 361 -8.77 -14.13 21.66
N LYS A 362 -9.90 -13.70 21.09
CA LYS A 362 -11.11 -14.54 21.02
C LYS A 362 -10.90 -15.67 20.01
N ASP A 363 -11.40 -16.87 20.32
CA ASP A 363 -11.46 -18.03 19.40
C ASP A 363 -12.48 -17.88 18.26
N SER A 364 -12.70 -16.65 17.77
CA SER A 364 -13.54 -16.39 16.59
C SER A 364 -12.67 -16.28 15.34
N ALA A 365 -13.10 -16.91 14.25
CA ALA A 365 -12.42 -16.80 12.95
C ALA A 365 -12.29 -15.34 12.47
N GLU A 366 -13.28 -14.49 12.78
CA GLU A 366 -13.24 -13.06 12.46
C GLU A 366 -12.18 -12.32 13.27
N ALA A 367 -12.07 -12.63 14.57
CA ALA A 367 -11.06 -12.05 15.45
C ALA A 367 -9.65 -12.46 15.02
N LEU A 368 -9.44 -13.74 14.70
CA LEU A 368 -8.16 -14.24 14.22
C LEU A 368 -7.76 -13.58 12.89
N ARG A 369 -8.70 -13.44 11.95
CA ARG A 369 -8.44 -12.81 10.64
C ARG A 369 -8.03 -11.34 10.79
N GLU A 370 -8.73 -10.57 11.61
CA GLU A 370 -8.40 -9.16 11.85
C GLU A 370 -7.06 -9.00 12.57
N LEU A 371 -6.80 -9.81 13.61
CA LEU A 371 -5.50 -9.78 14.30
C LEU A 371 -4.35 -10.18 13.38
N ASN A 372 -4.55 -11.21 12.54
CA ASN A 372 -3.56 -11.61 11.55
C ASN A 372 -3.32 -10.49 10.52
N HIS A 373 -4.37 -9.80 10.08
CA HIS A 373 -4.26 -8.67 9.17
C HIS A 373 -3.36 -7.56 9.75
N TYR A 374 -3.55 -7.19 11.02
CA TYR A 374 -2.69 -6.21 11.68
C TYR A 374 -1.27 -6.73 11.94
N SER A 375 -1.10 -8.01 12.27
CA SER A 375 0.23 -8.60 12.48
C SER A 375 1.06 -8.68 11.20
N ALA A 376 0.41 -8.90 10.05
CA ALA A 376 1.06 -8.98 8.75
C ALA A 376 1.72 -7.65 8.33
N ALA A 377 1.31 -6.53 8.93
CA ALA A 377 1.91 -5.22 8.71
C ALA A 377 3.40 -5.16 9.10
N ILE A 378 3.83 -6.02 10.02
CA ILE A 378 5.21 -6.08 10.49
C ILE A 378 6.13 -6.86 9.57
N LEU A 379 5.55 -7.71 8.71
CA LEU A 379 6.27 -8.67 7.91
C LEU A 379 7.34 -8.00 7.02
N PRO A 380 7.08 -6.89 6.30
CA PRO A 380 8.10 -6.26 5.46
C PRO A 380 9.31 -5.73 6.25
N VAL A 381 9.12 -5.38 7.53
CA VAL A 381 10.21 -4.86 8.38
C VAL A 381 11.26 -5.93 8.63
N PHE A 382 10.84 -7.17 8.86
CA PHE A 382 11.72 -8.30 9.20
C PHE A 382 11.96 -9.25 8.02
N ALA A 383 11.31 -9.01 6.87
CA ALA A 383 11.35 -9.90 5.72
C ALA A 383 12.78 -10.17 5.22
N SER A 384 13.64 -9.14 5.14
CA SER A 384 15.02 -9.31 4.69
C SER A 384 15.82 -10.26 5.58
N GLU A 385 15.70 -10.11 6.90
CA GLU A 385 16.39 -10.94 7.89
C GLU A 385 15.79 -12.34 7.96
N ALA A 386 14.47 -12.47 7.81
CA ALA A 386 13.80 -13.75 7.72
C ALA A 386 14.25 -14.55 6.50
N VAL A 387 14.41 -13.92 5.33
CA VAL A 387 14.99 -14.57 4.13
C VAL A 387 16.42 -15.03 4.41
N GLY A 388 17.24 -14.16 5.01
CA GLY A 388 18.59 -14.50 5.42
C GLY A 388 18.67 -15.68 6.39
N ALA A 389 17.85 -15.67 7.43
CA ALA A 389 17.75 -16.75 8.41
C ALA A 389 17.26 -18.06 7.79
N CYS A 390 16.30 -18.01 6.86
CA CYS A 390 15.86 -19.16 6.09
C CYS A 390 16.97 -19.72 5.19
N ALA A 391 17.79 -18.86 4.57
CA ALA A 391 18.94 -19.28 3.78
C ALA A 391 20.00 -19.98 4.66
N ILE A 392 20.33 -19.40 5.82
CA ILE A 392 21.21 -20.02 6.82
C ILE A 392 20.66 -21.37 7.26
N HIS A 393 19.37 -21.44 7.62
CA HIS A 393 18.74 -22.68 8.04
C HIS A 393 18.79 -23.75 6.94
N ALA A 394 18.56 -23.39 5.68
CA ALA A 394 18.67 -24.31 4.55
C ALA A 394 20.10 -24.88 4.42
N LEU A 395 21.12 -24.05 4.54
CA LEU A 395 22.52 -24.50 4.53
C LEU A 395 22.87 -25.36 5.74
N LEU A 396 22.42 -24.98 6.93
CA LEU A 396 22.64 -25.76 8.13
C LEU A 396 22.02 -27.15 8.02
N VAL A 397 20.83 -27.29 7.42
CA VAL A 397 20.20 -28.59 7.16
C VAL A 397 21.02 -29.46 6.20
N GLU A 398 21.70 -28.86 5.23
CA GLU A 398 22.60 -29.58 4.30
C GLU A 398 23.90 -30.03 4.99
N VAL A 399 24.41 -29.25 5.95
CA VAL A 399 25.68 -29.51 6.66
C VAL A 399 25.48 -30.39 7.91
N LEU A 400 24.32 -30.33 8.56
CA LEU A 400 23.94 -31.08 9.78
C LEU A 400 24.25 -32.59 9.73
N PRO A 401 24.01 -33.32 8.62
CA PRO A 401 24.33 -34.75 8.51
C PRO A 401 25.82 -35.07 8.64
N PHE A 402 26.69 -34.08 8.43
CA PHE A 402 28.14 -34.22 8.43
C PHE A 402 28.80 -33.67 9.71
N LEU A 403 28.04 -32.98 10.57
CA LEU A 403 28.53 -32.45 11.84
C LEU A 403 28.45 -33.52 12.94
N ARG A 404 29.50 -33.61 13.78
CA ARG A 404 29.47 -34.46 14.98
C ARG A 404 28.51 -33.86 16.02
N GLU A 405 27.95 -34.71 16.88
CA GLU A 405 26.90 -34.41 17.89
C GLU A 405 27.20 -33.27 18.91
N SER A 406 28.32 -32.57 18.82
CA SER A 406 28.74 -31.54 19.80
C SER A 406 29.34 -30.27 19.19
N VAL A 407 28.96 -29.88 17.97
CA VAL A 407 29.41 -28.62 17.37
C VAL A 407 28.53 -27.47 17.88
N ARG A 408 29.14 -26.40 18.43
CA ARG A 408 28.36 -25.21 18.82
C ARG A 408 27.97 -24.45 17.56
N PRO A 409 26.82 -23.73 17.54
CA PRO A 409 26.43 -22.92 16.38
C PRO A 409 27.52 -21.92 15.96
N SER A 410 28.31 -21.43 16.91
CA SER A 410 29.43 -20.50 16.72
C SER A 410 30.63 -21.10 15.97
N ASP A 411 30.71 -22.42 15.85
CA ASP A 411 31.84 -23.12 15.21
C ASP A 411 31.52 -23.50 13.75
N ILE A 412 30.33 -23.14 13.25
CA ILE A 412 29.87 -23.49 11.90
C ILE A 412 30.24 -22.37 10.93
N VAL A 413 31.19 -22.68 10.05
CA VAL A 413 31.61 -21.77 8.97
C VAL A 413 30.72 -21.99 7.75
N LEU A 414 30.15 -20.90 7.23
CA LEU A 414 29.37 -20.90 6.01
C LEU A 414 30.12 -20.14 4.92
N SER A 415 30.16 -20.70 3.71
CA SER A 415 30.71 -20.01 2.56
C SER A 415 29.84 -18.81 2.18
N GLN A 416 30.44 -17.63 2.05
CA GLN A 416 29.73 -16.40 1.66
C GLN A 416 29.05 -16.57 0.29
N ASP A 417 29.74 -17.18 -0.68
CA ASP A 417 29.20 -17.39 -2.03
C ASP A 417 27.98 -18.31 -2.03
N GLU A 418 27.99 -19.33 -1.16
CA GLU A 418 26.92 -20.31 -1.06
C GLU A 418 25.69 -19.71 -0.35
N LEU A 419 25.92 -18.95 0.72
CA LEU A 419 24.88 -18.18 1.39
C LEU A 419 24.25 -17.15 0.45
N HIS A 420 25.06 -16.41 -0.29
CA HIS A 420 24.59 -15.44 -1.28
C HIS A 420 23.72 -16.10 -2.36
N ARG A 421 24.15 -17.26 -2.88
CA ARG A 421 23.38 -18.03 -3.86
C ARG A 421 22.03 -18.49 -3.30
N LYS A 422 21.99 -19.03 -2.08
CA LYS A 422 20.73 -19.45 -1.44
C LYS A 422 19.78 -18.28 -1.17
N ILE A 423 20.31 -17.13 -0.76
CA ILE A 423 19.50 -15.91 -0.60
C ILE A 423 18.89 -15.53 -1.95
N LEU A 424 19.66 -15.51 -3.04
CA LEU A 424 19.16 -15.21 -4.38
C LEU A 424 18.06 -16.19 -4.83
N GLU A 425 18.22 -17.49 -4.56
CA GLU A 425 17.19 -18.50 -4.86
C GLU A 425 15.89 -18.21 -4.11
N LEU A 426 15.95 -17.90 -2.81
CA LEU A 426 14.76 -17.55 -2.01
C LEU A 426 14.12 -16.24 -2.48
N LEU A 427 14.91 -15.24 -2.84
CA LEU A 427 14.42 -13.97 -3.36
C LEU A 427 13.69 -14.13 -4.69
N ARG A 428 14.07 -15.12 -5.52
CA ARG A 428 13.36 -15.45 -6.77
C ARG A 428 12.02 -16.12 -6.53
N LEU A 429 11.86 -16.84 -5.42
CA LEU A 429 10.62 -17.55 -5.08
C LEU A 429 9.59 -16.64 -4.39
N LEU A 430 10.05 -15.63 -3.66
CA LEU A 430 9.19 -14.79 -2.83
C LEU A 430 8.67 -13.55 -3.60
N PRO A 431 7.39 -13.19 -3.43
CA PRO A 431 6.83 -12.02 -4.09
C PRO A 431 7.51 -10.74 -3.58
N PRO A 432 7.97 -9.83 -4.46
CA PRO A 432 8.68 -8.62 -4.06
C PRO A 432 7.84 -7.70 -3.15
N ASN A 433 6.51 -7.76 -3.28
CA ASN A 433 5.55 -6.98 -2.48
C ASN A 433 5.55 -7.41 -1.01
N LEU A 434 5.69 -8.70 -0.74
CA LEU A 434 5.72 -9.23 0.62
C LEU A 434 7.01 -8.85 1.35
N LEU A 435 8.08 -8.66 0.58
CA LEU A 435 9.40 -8.29 1.09
C LEU A 435 9.57 -6.78 1.23
N GLY A 436 8.61 -5.97 0.77
CA GLY A 436 8.72 -4.50 0.74
C GLY A 436 9.85 -4.00 -0.15
N PHE A 437 10.30 -4.79 -1.14
CA PHE A 437 11.47 -4.45 -1.91
C PHE A 437 11.14 -3.69 -3.21
N GLN A 438 11.84 -2.59 -3.44
CA GLN A 438 11.71 -1.77 -4.66
C GLN A 438 12.15 -2.53 -5.91
N PRO A 439 11.25 -2.88 -6.85
CA PRO A 439 11.53 -3.74 -8.01
C PRO A 439 12.64 -3.21 -8.93
N CYS A 440 13.00 -1.94 -8.79
CA CYS A 440 14.07 -1.27 -9.52
C CYS A 440 15.47 -1.64 -9.06
N GLN A 441 15.64 -2.18 -7.85
CA GLN A 441 16.93 -2.65 -7.35
C GLN A 441 17.27 -4.04 -7.93
N PRO A 442 18.54 -4.30 -8.31
CA PRO A 442 18.97 -5.63 -8.72
C PRO A 442 18.98 -6.59 -7.54
N LEU A 443 18.70 -7.88 -7.80
CA LEU A 443 18.64 -8.91 -6.77
C LEU A 443 19.99 -9.12 -6.09
N ASP A 444 21.10 -8.90 -6.80
CA ASP A 444 22.46 -9.01 -6.28
C ASP A 444 22.76 -7.95 -5.21
N CYS A 445 22.32 -6.69 -5.44
CA CYS A 445 22.43 -5.66 -4.40
C CYS A 445 21.56 -6.01 -3.18
N ARG A 446 20.35 -6.55 -3.39
CA ARG A 446 19.47 -6.91 -2.28
C ARG A 446 20.00 -8.07 -1.45
N SER A 447 20.58 -9.08 -2.09
CA SER A 447 21.19 -10.21 -1.38
C SER A 447 22.40 -9.74 -0.58
N GLN A 448 23.20 -8.80 -1.11
CA GLN A 448 24.24 -8.14 -0.34
C GLN A 448 23.68 -7.36 0.86
N ASP A 449 22.64 -6.54 0.65
CA ASP A 449 21.99 -5.79 1.74
C ASP A 449 21.46 -6.73 2.85
N ILE A 450 20.95 -7.91 2.49
CA ILE A 450 20.53 -8.92 3.46
C ILE A 450 21.72 -9.43 4.25
N MET A 451 22.84 -9.78 3.61
CA MET A 451 24.05 -10.23 4.30
C MET A 451 24.58 -9.15 5.25
N ASP A 452 24.64 -7.90 4.80
CA ASP A 452 25.08 -6.77 5.61
C ASP A 452 24.18 -6.56 6.84
N LYS A 453 22.86 -6.75 6.69
CA LYS A 453 21.92 -6.72 7.83
C LYS A 453 22.15 -7.88 8.79
N LEU A 454 22.39 -9.10 8.31
CA LEU A 454 22.67 -10.25 9.19
C LEU A 454 23.95 -10.04 10.02
N LEU A 455 24.98 -9.44 9.42
CA LEU A 455 26.20 -9.03 10.11
C LEU A 455 25.92 -7.94 11.15
N GLN A 456 25.14 -6.90 10.79
CA GLN A 456 24.76 -5.83 11.73
C GLN A 456 23.91 -6.34 12.91
N CYS A 457 23.06 -7.34 12.69
CA CYS A 457 22.28 -7.98 13.75
C CYS A 457 23.12 -8.92 14.63
N GLY A 458 24.40 -9.16 14.31
CA GLY A 458 25.26 -10.10 15.03
C GLY A 458 24.85 -11.57 14.85
N LEU A 459 24.11 -11.89 13.79
CA LEU A 459 23.77 -13.28 13.44
C LEU A 459 24.92 -13.97 12.67
N LEU A 460 25.74 -13.18 11.99
CA LEU A 460 26.95 -13.61 11.31
C LEU A 460 28.12 -12.76 11.79
N GLU A 461 29.30 -13.36 11.83
CA GLU A 461 30.57 -12.68 12.07
C GLU A 461 31.55 -13.11 10.97
N TYR A 462 32.41 -12.20 10.53
CA TYR A 462 33.49 -12.58 9.62
C TYR A 462 34.48 -13.46 10.37
N GLU A 463 34.77 -14.63 9.80
CA GLU A 463 35.90 -15.44 10.25
C GLU A 463 37.19 -14.74 9.79
N GLU A 464 38.06 -14.37 10.73
CA GLU A 464 39.34 -13.69 10.49
C GLU A 464 40.43 -14.60 9.89
#